data_AF-A0A2E5JGR5-F1
#
_entry.id   AF-A0A2E5JGR5-F1
#
_cell.length_a   1.000
_cell.length_b   1.000
_cell.length_c   1.000
_cell.angle_alpha   90.00
_cell.angle_beta   90.00
_cell.angle_gamma   90.00
#
_symmetry.space_group_name_H-M   'P 1'
#
loop_
_entity.id
_entity.type
_entity.pdbx_description
1 polymer ?
#
loop_
_entity_poly.entity_id
_entity_poly.type
_entity_poly.pdbx_seq_one_letter_code
_entity_poly.pdbx_strand_id
1 'polypeptide(L)'
;MIKIGRGLNRCPECQVPKELCYCARVETSQNKIPVTIIMHRRERFLTSNTAVVAARALSNCNIVLRGMKDQSASAEIEIDPNHVPLVLFPSEDALEIGSDKLKQYLGGRTPHLIVPDGSWGQAKRVARREPVLADVQAVKLSNTGPSLYRLRRQVMEGRLCTYEAIARALGDLESLELEQRLMKVMATMDHAHSMARGVDKYDDGSPDPLTQRLFVGIRVGTPPQLINDIRQARPDFDWVDPLNYHLTMAFIGRLRRSQKEKLISRLEKIDFNSFALSFHTLNAFDSKDNPSVLWLEPEKSQALLDLTEKVRQVILDEGIPLEFKVFTPHWTIARTRGFELKEGELSPFFDQHFDSKTHVDKLVLFEGHGGRSVYAEALTILAKDHK
;
A
#
# COMPACT_ATOMS: atom_id res chain seq x y z
N MET A 1 43.21 -0.85 7.81
CA MET A 1 42.47 0.29 8.40
C MET A 1 42.09 1.24 7.29
N ILE A 2 40.80 1.33 6.95
CA ILE A 2 40.27 2.39 6.08
C ILE A 2 39.21 3.12 6.92
N LYS A 3 39.56 4.32 7.40
CA LYS A 3 38.72 5.19 8.22
C LYS A 3 37.63 5.79 7.33
N ILE A 4 36.40 5.32 7.49
CA ILE A 4 35.21 5.97 6.93
C ILE A 4 34.90 7.19 7.82
N GLY A 5 34.71 8.35 7.19
CA GLY A 5 34.72 9.70 7.77
C GLY A 5 34.16 9.88 9.18
N ARG A 6 35.01 10.38 10.09
CA ARG A 6 34.63 11.06 11.33
C ARG A 6 34.05 12.44 10.99
N GLY A 7 32.74 12.50 10.72
CA GLY A 7 31.95 13.72 10.90
C GLY A 7 31.21 13.60 12.24
N LEU A 8 31.62 14.40 13.23
CA LEU A 8 31.21 14.31 14.65
C LEU A 8 29.73 14.70 14.94
N ASN A 9 28.89 14.86 13.93
CA ASN A 9 27.50 15.32 14.09
C ASN A 9 26.49 14.28 13.58
N ARG A 10 26.53 13.05 14.10
CA ARG A 10 25.53 12.01 13.81
C ARG A 10 24.56 11.84 14.97
N CYS A 11 23.33 11.42 14.66
CA CYS A 11 22.37 11.01 15.67
C CYS A 11 22.87 9.75 16.40
N PRO A 12 22.86 9.70 17.74
CA PRO A 12 23.32 8.52 18.48
C PRO A 12 22.46 7.27 18.22
N GLU A 13 21.20 7.47 17.81
CA GLU A 13 20.26 6.37 17.57
C GLU A 13 20.28 5.90 16.11
N CYS A 14 19.90 6.76 15.15
CA CYS A 14 19.82 6.36 13.74
C CYS A 14 21.13 6.52 12.96
N GLN A 15 22.17 7.12 13.55
CA GLN A 15 23.52 7.21 12.97
C GLN A 15 23.62 7.96 11.62
N VAL A 16 22.55 8.58 11.13
CA VAL A 16 22.60 9.59 10.05
C VAL A 16 23.07 10.95 10.60
N PRO A 17 23.55 11.88 9.76
CA PRO A 17 23.86 13.25 10.19
C PRO A 17 22.68 13.90 10.93
N LYS A 18 22.92 14.70 11.98
CA LYS A 18 21.83 15.22 12.84
C LYS A 18 20.81 16.05 12.07
N GLU A 19 21.24 16.78 11.06
CA GLU A 19 20.39 17.54 10.12
C GLU A 19 19.41 16.66 9.34
N LEU A 20 19.72 15.37 9.16
CA LEU A 20 18.88 14.37 8.50
C LEU A 20 18.22 13.40 9.51
N CYS A 21 18.34 13.66 10.81
CA CYS A 21 17.81 12.79 11.84
C CYS A 21 16.29 12.60 11.68
N TYR A 22 15.85 11.34 11.74
CA TYR A 22 14.43 10.98 11.64
C TYR A 22 13.88 10.37 12.95
N CYS A 23 14.68 10.22 14.00
CA CYS A 23 14.27 9.54 15.23
C CYS A 23 13.01 10.14 15.89
N ALA A 24 12.91 11.47 15.92
CA ALA A 24 11.74 12.16 16.46
C ALA A 24 10.46 11.98 15.60
N ARG A 25 10.61 11.51 14.35
CA ARG A 25 9.51 11.24 13.41
C ARG A 25 9.08 9.76 13.42
N VAL A 26 9.76 8.91 14.18
CA VAL A 26 9.38 7.50 14.36
C VAL A 26 8.32 7.46 15.46
N GLU A 27 7.06 7.63 15.08
CA GLU A 27 5.92 7.48 15.98
C GLU A 27 5.67 5.99 16.25
N THR A 28 5.52 5.64 17.53
CA THR A 28 5.16 4.28 17.93
C THR A 28 3.67 4.05 17.64
N SER A 29 3.39 3.15 16.71
CA SER A 29 2.05 2.70 16.37
C SER A 29 1.63 1.55 17.29
N GLN A 30 0.37 1.57 17.72
CA GLN A 30 -0.20 0.45 18.46
C GLN A 30 -0.45 -0.71 17.50
N ASN A 31 0.06 -1.90 17.85
CA ASN A 31 -0.21 -3.14 17.14
C ASN A 31 -0.72 -4.20 18.12
N LYS A 32 -1.85 -4.82 17.77
CA LYS A 32 -2.47 -5.91 18.57
C LYS A 32 -1.70 -7.21 18.41
N ILE A 33 -1.25 -7.49 17.18
CA ILE A 33 -0.49 -8.70 16.85
C ILE A 33 0.94 -8.53 17.36
N PRO A 34 1.41 -9.36 18.30
CA PRO A 34 2.78 -9.30 18.76
C PRO A 34 3.75 -9.67 17.64
N VAL A 35 4.89 -8.98 17.60
CA VAL A 35 5.97 -9.25 16.64
C VAL A 35 7.25 -9.62 17.38
N THR A 36 7.87 -10.75 17.03
CA THR A 36 9.22 -11.09 17.50
C THR A 36 10.18 -11.19 16.33
N ILE A 37 11.18 -10.31 16.30
CA ILE A 37 12.22 -10.29 15.26
C ILE A 37 13.43 -11.08 15.75
N ILE A 38 13.79 -12.14 15.03
CA ILE A 38 14.99 -12.94 15.30
C ILE A 38 16.15 -12.34 14.51
N MET A 39 16.93 -11.46 15.14
CA MET A 39 18.00 -10.72 14.50
C MET A 39 19.36 -11.40 14.64
N HIS A 40 20.04 -11.63 13.52
CA HIS A 40 21.41 -12.13 13.54
C HIS A 40 22.38 -11.03 14.03
N ARG A 41 23.31 -11.35 14.95
CA ARG A 41 24.25 -10.38 15.59
C ARG A 41 25.00 -9.43 14.65
N ARG A 42 25.22 -9.85 13.40
CA ARG A 42 25.93 -9.06 12.38
C ARG A 42 25.10 -7.88 11.88
N GLU A 43 23.77 -8.01 11.89
CA GLU A 43 22.85 -6.94 11.47
C GLU A 43 22.82 -5.81 12.52
N ARG A 44 23.05 -6.10 13.80
CA ARG A 44 22.99 -5.13 14.92
C ARG A 44 23.83 -3.87 14.70
N PHE A 45 24.95 -3.99 13.98
CA PHE A 45 25.88 -2.89 13.75
C PHE A 45 25.63 -2.13 12.44
N LEU A 46 24.66 -2.56 11.63
CA LEU A 46 24.31 -1.84 10.42
C LEU A 46 23.50 -0.59 10.76
N THR A 47 23.93 0.56 10.26
CA THR A 47 23.24 1.83 10.48
C THR A 47 21.86 1.86 9.82
N SER A 48 21.70 1.15 8.69
CA SER A 48 20.45 1.00 7.97
C SER A 48 19.68 -0.27 8.36
N ASN A 49 19.77 -0.68 9.63
CA ASN A 49 19.10 -1.86 10.16
C ASN A 49 17.60 -1.57 10.32
N THR A 50 16.78 -2.20 9.49
CA THR A 50 15.35 -1.94 9.44
C THR A 50 14.58 -2.64 10.57
N ALA A 51 15.12 -3.72 11.15
CA ALA A 51 14.53 -4.40 12.32
C ALA A 51 14.50 -3.50 13.57
N VAL A 52 15.57 -2.73 13.82
CA VAL A 52 15.63 -1.79 14.97
C VAL A 52 14.58 -0.70 14.84
N VAL A 53 14.35 -0.20 13.61
CA VAL A 53 13.31 0.82 13.38
C VAL A 53 11.91 0.21 13.53
N ALA A 54 11.70 -1.05 13.11
CA ALA A 54 10.43 -1.75 13.30
C ALA A 54 10.08 -1.89 14.78
N ALA A 55 11.04 -2.32 15.61
CA ALA A 55 10.84 -2.45 17.05
C ALA A 55 10.58 -1.12 17.78
N ARG A 56 10.96 0.02 17.19
CA ARG A 56 10.61 1.35 17.71
C ARG A 56 9.25 1.85 17.23
N ALA A 57 8.90 1.51 16.00
CA ALA A 57 7.66 1.94 15.35
C ALA A 57 6.43 1.14 15.82
N LEU A 58 6.62 0.06 16.57
CA LEU A 58 5.56 -0.84 17.05
C LEU A 58 5.59 -0.91 18.58
N SER A 59 4.41 -0.85 19.22
CA SER A 59 4.29 -0.96 20.68
C SER A 59 4.46 -2.39 21.21
N ASN A 60 4.16 -3.39 20.38
CA ASN A 60 4.24 -4.81 20.72
C ASN A 60 5.20 -5.53 19.76
N CYS A 61 6.48 -5.17 19.84
CA CYS A 61 7.53 -5.76 19.02
C CYS A 61 8.83 -5.93 19.80
N ASN A 62 9.37 -7.15 19.81
CA ASN A 62 10.60 -7.50 20.54
C ASN A 62 11.68 -8.03 19.59
N ILE A 63 12.95 -7.77 19.89
CA ILE A 63 14.10 -8.27 19.12
C ILE A 63 14.84 -9.32 19.94
N VAL A 64 14.98 -10.52 19.38
CA VAL A 64 15.77 -11.63 19.91
C VAL A 64 17.07 -11.75 19.11
N LEU A 65 18.22 -11.60 19.76
CA LEU A 65 19.53 -11.72 19.11
C LEU A 65 19.97 -13.19 18.96
N ARG A 66 20.54 -13.53 17.80
CA ARG A 66 21.11 -14.86 17.50
C ARG A 66 22.56 -14.80 17.01
N GLY A 67 23.29 -15.90 17.26
CA GLY A 67 24.64 -16.13 16.75
C GLY A 67 25.78 -15.64 17.63
N MET A 68 25.60 -15.45 18.95
CA MET A 68 26.69 -15.14 19.89
C MET A 68 27.53 -16.39 20.18
N LYS A 69 28.85 -16.23 20.41
CA LYS A 69 29.79 -17.37 20.58
C LYS A 69 29.74 -18.03 21.97
N ASP A 70 29.37 -17.28 23.01
CA ASP A 70 29.42 -17.71 24.41
C ASP A 70 28.05 -17.78 25.10
N GLN A 71 26.97 -17.87 24.32
CA GLN A 71 25.65 -18.11 24.87
C GLN A 71 25.04 -19.34 24.18
N SER A 72 24.93 -20.42 24.95
CA SER A 72 23.86 -21.41 24.80
C SER A 72 22.46 -20.78 24.98
N ALA A 73 22.38 -19.49 25.29
CA ALA A 73 21.14 -18.73 25.30
C ALA A 73 20.65 -18.49 23.87
N SER A 74 19.95 -19.50 23.35
CA SER A 74 18.65 -19.21 22.78
C SER A 74 17.91 -18.32 23.79
N ALA A 75 17.98 -16.98 23.68
CA ALA A 75 16.94 -16.17 24.30
C ALA A 75 15.62 -16.80 23.81
N GLU A 76 14.86 -17.35 24.76
CA GLU A 76 13.66 -18.11 24.47
C GLU A 76 12.71 -17.16 23.73
N ILE A 77 12.17 -17.64 22.62
CA ILE A 77 11.10 -16.91 21.96
C ILE A 77 9.90 -17.17 22.85
N GLU A 78 9.61 -16.24 23.76
CA GLU A 78 8.42 -16.30 24.58
C GLU A 78 7.21 -16.06 23.67
N ILE A 79 6.41 -17.11 23.53
CA ILE A 79 5.15 -17.09 22.79
C ILE A 79 4.06 -17.27 23.82
N ASP A 80 3.14 -16.31 23.91
CA ASP A 80 1.95 -16.45 24.74
C ASP A 80 1.18 -17.70 24.28
N PRO A 81 0.84 -18.65 25.17
CA PRO A 81 0.07 -19.84 24.82
C PRO A 81 -1.30 -19.55 24.17
N ASN A 82 -1.84 -18.34 24.37
CA ASN A 82 -3.09 -17.89 23.76
C ASN A 82 -2.91 -17.40 22.31
N HIS A 83 -1.67 -17.21 21.86
CA HIS A 83 -1.36 -16.78 20.51
C HIS A 83 -0.92 -17.96 19.62
N VAL A 84 -1.17 -17.81 18.33
CA VAL A 84 -0.73 -18.79 17.32
C VAL A 84 0.56 -18.28 16.69
N PRO A 85 1.73 -18.89 16.95
CA PRO A 85 2.97 -18.44 16.34
C PRO A 85 2.97 -18.70 14.84
N LEU A 86 3.40 -17.71 14.07
CA LEU A 86 3.54 -17.77 12.62
C LEU A 86 4.92 -17.26 12.22
N VAL A 87 5.67 -18.00 11.40
CA VAL A 87 6.97 -17.53 10.87
C VAL A 87 6.76 -16.82 9.55
N LEU A 88 7.05 -15.51 9.49
CA LEU A 88 6.99 -14.74 8.25
C LEU A 88 8.19 -15.07 7.36
N PHE A 89 8.04 -16.10 6.53
CA PHE A 89 9.06 -16.55 5.60
C PHE A 89 8.44 -17.29 4.41
N PRO A 90 8.81 -16.95 3.15
CA PRO A 90 8.23 -17.59 1.97
C PRO A 90 8.85 -18.97 1.71
N SER A 91 8.48 -19.96 2.51
CA SER A 91 8.76 -21.38 2.24
C SER A 91 7.71 -21.99 1.30
N GLU A 92 7.98 -23.20 0.80
CA GLU A 92 7.08 -23.91 -0.14
C GLU A 92 5.73 -24.26 0.49
N ASP A 93 5.74 -24.58 1.78
CA ASP A 93 4.61 -24.92 2.64
C ASP A 93 3.96 -23.70 3.34
N ALA A 94 4.42 -22.48 3.03
CA ALA A 94 3.91 -21.28 3.66
C ALA A 94 2.47 -20.96 3.25
N LEU A 95 1.61 -20.74 4.23
CA LEU A 95 0.25 -20.24 4.01
C LEU A 95 0.29 -18.77 3.61
N GLU A 96 -0.60 -18.37 2.71
CA GLU A 96 -0.68 -16.98 2.25
C GLU A 96 -1.48 -16.15 3.25
N ILE A 97 -0.94 -15.00 3.64
CA ILE A 97 -1.64 -14.05 4.50
C ILE A 97 -2.87 -13.52 3.77
N GLY A 98 -4.01 -13.50 4.46
CA GLY A 98 -5.32 -13.17 3.89
C GLY A 98 -6.09 -14.36 3.29
N SER A 99 -5.43 -15.51 3.06
CA SER A 99 -6.10 -16.70 2.51
C SER A 99 -7.07 -17.35 3.51
N ASP A 100 -8.11 -18.00 2.98
CA ASP A 100 -9.08 -18.72 3.83
C ASP A 100 -8.43 -19.91 4.57
N LYS A 101 -7.38 -20.51 3.99
CA LYS A 101 -6.60 -21.55 4.67
C LYS A 101 -5.94 -21.01 5.95
N LEU A 102 -5.38 -19.81 5.91
CA LEU A 102 -4.78 -19.19 7.10
C LEU A 102 -5.86 -18.82 8.12
N LYS A 103 -7.02 -18.30 7.69
CA LYS A 103 -8.14 -18.00 8.59
C LYS A 103 -8.62 -19.26 9.34
N GLN A 104 -8.75 -20.37 8.62
CA GLN A 104 -9.11 -21.67 9.20
C GLN A 104 -8.05 -22.15 10.19
N TYR A 105 -6.76 -22.03 9.85
CA TYR A 105 -5.65 -22.41 10.72
C TYR A 105 -5.64 -21.61 12.04
N LEU A 106 -5.90 -20.31 11.97
CA LEU A 106 -5.96 -19.44 13.16
C LEU A 106 -7.15 -19.76 14.06
N GLY A 107 -8.28 -20.17 13.49
CA GLY A 107 -9.47 -20.53 14.25
C GLY A 107 -9.98 -19.41 15.15
N GLY A 108 -9.81 -18.15 14.73
CA GLY A 108 -10.19 -16.95 15.49
C GLY A 108 -9.20 -16.52 16.58
N ARG A 109 -8.09 -17.24 16.79
CA ARG A 109 -7.04 -16.86 17.74
C ARG A 109 -6.09 -15.80 17.14
N THR A 110 -5.55 -14.96 18.00
CA THR A 110 -4.59 -13.91 17.60
C THR A 110 -3.25 -14.54 17.18
N PRO A 111 -2.70 -14.19 16.01
CA PRO A 111 -1.37 -14.65 15.63
C PRO A 111 -0.27 -13.92 16.41
N HIS A 112 0.90 -14.56 16.53
CA HIS A 112 2.16 -13.95 16.94
C HIS A 112 3.15 -14.08 15.78
N LEU A 113 3.54 -12.94 15.21
CA LEU A 113 4.38 -12.90 14.02
C LEU A 113 5.87 -13.00 14.39
N ILE A 114 6.53 -14.07 13.95
CA ILE A 114 7.95 -14.31 14.14
C ILE A 114 8.70 -14.01 12.84
N VAL A 115 9.68 -13.11 12.88
CA VAL A 115 10.32 -12.56 11.68
C VAL A 115 11.84 -12.76 11.72
N PRO A 116 12.39 -13.65 10.86
CA PRO A 116 13.83 -13.81 10.73
C PRO A 116 14.51 -12.59 10.07
N ASP A 117 15.46 -11.95 10.75
CA ASP A 117 16.23 -10.81 10.24
C ASP A 117 17.70 -11.18 9.94
N GLY A 118 18.12 -10.88 8.72
CA GLY A 118 19.46 -11.15 8.20
C GLY A 118 19.53 -11.17 6.67
N SER A 119 20.67 -11.64 6.15
CA SER A 119 20.72 -12.05 4.73
C SER A 119 19.72 -13.18 4.46
N TRP A 120 19.27 -13.33 3.22
CA TRP A 120 18.35 -14.41 2.83
C TRP A 120 18.84 -15.81 3.26
N GLY A 121 20.14 -16.08 3.15
CA GLY A 121 20.72 -17.34 3.62
C GLY A 121 20.73 -17.50 5.14
N GLN A 122 20.75 -16.41 5.90
CA GLN A 122 20.60 -16.43 7.36
C GLN A 122 19.12 -16.58 7.76
N ALA A 123 18.23 -15.77 7.17
CA ALA A 123 16.78 -15.87 7.40
C ALA A 123 16.25 -17.28 7.09
N LYS A 124 16.65 -17.86 5.95
CA LYS A 124 16.31 -19.25 5.58
C LYS A 124 16.83 -20.27 6.58
N ARG A 125 18.03 -20.05 7.14
CA ARG A 125 18.59 -20.94 8.17
C ARG A 125 17.82 -20.81 9.47
N VAL A 126 17.47 -19.60 9.89
CA VAL A 126 16.64 -19.36 11.09
C VAL A 126 15.28 -20.04 10.93
N ALA A 127 14.57 -19.78 9.83
CA ALA A 127 13.26 -20.37 9.57
C ALA A 127 13.26 -21.90 9.49
N ARG A 128 14.35 -22.54 9.02
CA ARG A 128 14.43 -24.00 8.86
C ARG A 128 15.11 -24.76 10.00
N ARG A 129 16.02 -24.12 10.75
CA ARG A 129 16.96 -24.83 11.63
C ARG A 129 16.90 -24.41 13.08
N GLU A 130 16.14 -23.37 13.44
CA GLU A 130 15.90 -23.06 14.85
C GLU A 130 14.92 -24.10 15.41
N PRO A 131 15.30 -24.88 16.44
CA PRO A 131 14.44 -25.93 17.00
C PRO A 131 13.08 -25.40 17.44
N VAL A 132 13.04 -24.18 17.99
CA VAL A 132 11.80 -23.51 18.44
C VAL A 132 10.84 -23.18 17.30
N LEU A 133 11.31 -23.19 16.04
CA LEU A 133 10.48 -22.92 14.86
C LEU A 133 10.16 -24.17 14.04
N ALA A 134 10.61 -25.35 14.47
CA ALA A 134 10.51 -26.58 13.67
C ALA A 134 9.05 -26.92 13.29
N ASP A 135 8.11 -26.69 14.22
CA ASP A 135 6.69 -26.99 14.05
C ASP A 135 5.83 -25.72 13.85
N VAL A 136 6.46 -24.55 13.69
CA VAL A 136 5.73 -23.29 13.55
C VAL A 136 5.34 -23.07 12.09
N GLN A 137 4.05 -22.83 11.85
CA GLN A 137 3.53 -22.61 10.51
C GLN A 137 4.17 -21.38 9.86
N ALA A 138 4.80 -21.59 8.70
CA ALA A 138 5.30 -20.51 7.88
C ALA A 138 4.15 -19.78 7.18
N VAL A 139 4.29 -18.46 7.05
CA VAL A 139 3.37 -17.61 6.27
C VAL A 139 4.13 -16.71 5.32
N LYS A 140 3.48 -16.40 4.20
CA LYS A 140 4.00 -15.52 3.16
C LYS A 140 3.00 -14.43 2.84
N LEU A 141 3.52 -13.28 2.43
CA LEU A 141 2.69 -12.18 1.92
C LEU A 141 2.11 -12.55 0.56
N SER A 142 0.86 -12.17 0.34
CA SER A 142 0.20 -12.20 -0.96
C SER A 142 0.77 -11.08 -1.85
N ASN A 143 1.01 -11.39 -3.13
CA ASN A 143 1.35 -10.42 -4.18
C ASN A 143 2.35 -9.30 -3.78
N THR A 144 3.59 -9.68 -3.47
CA THR A 144 4.62 -8.70 -3.12
C THR A 144 5.28 -8.15 -4.38
N GLY A 145 4.91 -6.92 -4.75
CA GLY A 145 5.67 -6.15 -5.73
C GLY A 145 7.14 -5.95 -5.32
N PRO A 146 7.95 -5.26 -6.14
CA PRO A 146 9.35 -5.00 -5.80
C PRO A 146 9.47 -4.26 -4.46
N SER A 147 10.51 -4.57 -3.69
CA SER A 147 10.75 -3.91 -2.40
C SER A 147 10.85 -2.40 -2.57
N LEU A 148 10.17 -1.71 -1.69
CA LEU A 148 10.11 -0.26 -1.62
C LEU A 148 11.35 0.35 -0.96
N TYR A 149 12.19 -0.49 -0.35
CA TYR A 149 13.43 -0.10 0.32
C TYR A 149 14.63 -0.04 -0.64
N ARG A 150 15.10 1.17 -0.98
CA ARG A 150 16.07 1.42 -2.07
C ARG A 150 17.55 1.36 -1.68
N LEU A 151 17.88 1.22 -0.39
CA LEU A 151 19.28 1.15 0.07
C LEU A 151 19.97 -0.19 -0.23
N ARG A 152 19.21 -1.24 -0.55
CA ARG A 152 19.76 -2.56 -0.89
C ARG A 152 19.90 -2.69 -2.41
N ARG A 153 21.00 -3.29 -2.86
CA ARG A 153 21.39 -3.37 -4.29
C ARG A 153 20.61 -4.43 -5.10
N GLN A 154 19.84 -5.29 -4.45
CA GLN A 154 19.10 -6.38 -5.09
C GLN A 154 17.60 -6.15 -4.95
N VAL A 155 16.97 -5.70 -6.05
CA VAL A 155 15.52 -5.64 -6.21
C VAL A 155 15.12 -6.96 -6.86
N MET A 156 14.71 -7.94 -6.06
CA MET A 156 14.06 -9.15 -6.55
C MET A 156 12.63 -9.13 -6.02
N GLU A 157 11.68 -9.45 -6.89
CA GLU A 157 10.27 -9.65 -6.55
C GLU A 157 10.16 -10.67 -5.40
N GLY A 158 9.28 -10.42 -4.44
CA GLY A 158 9.15 -11.27 -3.24
C GLY A 158 10.23 -11.12 -2.17
N ARG A 159 11.25 -10.27 -2.36
CA ARG A 159 12.37 -10.13 -1.41
C ARG A 159 12.41 -8.77 -0.71
N LEU A 160 11.49 -8.60 0.23
CA LEU A 160 11.35 -7.36 1.02
C LEU A 160 12.41 -7.24 2.12
N CYS A 161 12.61 -6.03 2.64
CA CYS A 161 13.36 -5.83 3.88
C CYS A 161 12.49 -6.22 5.09
N THR A 162 13.11 -6.52 6.23
CA THR A 162 12.43 -6.97 7.46
C THR A 162 11.29 -6.04 7.88
N TYR A 163 11.54 -4.73 7.90
CA TYR A 163 10.52 -3.73 8.22
C TYR A 163 9.35 -3.74 7.24
N GLU A 164 9.63 -3.76 5.93
CA GLU A 164 8.59 -3.77 4.91
C GLU A 164 7.74 -5.05 4.97
N ALA A 165 8.38 -6.19 5.24
CA ALA A 165 7.69 -7.47 5.42
C ALA A 165 6.75 -7.43 6.63
N ILE A 166 7.20 -6.88 7.76
CA ILE A 166 6.38 -6.67 8.96
C ILE A 166 5.21 -5.73 8.66
N ALA A 167 5.48 -4.59 8.03
CA ALA A 167 4.45 -3.59 7.76
C ALA A 167 3.31 -4.18 6.93
N ARG A 168 3.65 -4.86 5.82
CA ARG A 168 2.65 -5.49 4.95
C ARG A 168 1.89 -6.62 5.66
N ALA A 169 2.59 -7.46 6.43
CA ALA A 169 1.94 -8.54 7.18
C ALA A 169 0.92 -8.01 8.18
N LEU A 170 1.25 -6.94 8.92
CA LEU A 170 0.33 -6.28 9.83
C LEU A 170 -0.79 -5.51 9.10
N GLY A 171 -0.53 -5.05 7.88
CA GLY A 171 -1.56 -4.48 7.00
C GLY A 171 -2.69 -5.45 6.72
N ASP A 172 -2.32 -6.66 6.30
CA ASP A 172 -3.27 -7.70 5.96
C ASP A 172 -3.88 -8.40 7.19
N LEU A 173 -3.12 -8.56 8.28
CA LEU A 173 -3.57 -9.25 9.48
C LEU A 173 -4.32 -8.35 10.48
N GLU A 174 -4.04 -7.04 10.49
CA GLU A 174 -4.60 -6.11 11.48
C GLU A 174 -5.34 -4.93 10.84
N SER A 175 -4.64 -4.05 10.10
CA SER A 175 -5.30 -2.95 9.40
C SER A 175 -4.42 -2.24 8.36
N LEU A 176 -5.06 -1.77 7.28
CA LEU A 176 -4.43 -0.95 6.26
C LEU A 176 -3.84 0.36 6.81
N GLU A 177 -4.47 0.94 7.82
CA GLU A 177 -4.00 2.18 8.46
C GLU A 177 -2.67 1.98 9.18
N LEU A 178 -2.52 0.87 9.93
CA LEU A 178 -1.26 0.52 10.59
C LEU A 178 -0.13 0.36 9.56
N GLU A 179 -0.41 -0.33 8.46
CA GLU A 179 0.57 -0.47 7.37
C GLU A 179 0.96 0.89 6.79
N GLN A 180 0.01 1.78 6.50
CA GLN A 180 0.30 3.12 5.98
C GLN A 180 1.18 3.93 6.93
N ARG A 181 0.90 3.90 8.23
CA ARG A 181 1.72 4.58 9.26
C ARG A 181 3.15 4.02 9.27
N LEU A 182 3.30 2.70 9.26
CA LEU A 182 4.62 2.06 9.23
C LEU A 182 5.37 2.38 7.94
N MET A 183 4.72 2.35 6.79
CA MET A 183 5.33 2.65 5.49
C MET A 183 5.81 4.11 5.41
N LYS A 184 5.10 5.05 6.05
CA LYS A 184 5.54 6.46 6.17
C LYS A 184 6.85 6.59 6.96
N VAL A 185 6.98 5.84 8.05
CA VAL A 185 8.23 5.78 8.83
C VAL A 185 9.36 5.18 7.98
N MET A 186 9.10 4.10 7.25
CA MET A 186 10.10 3.49 6.35
C MET A 186 10.59 4.47 5.28
N ALA A 187 9.68 5.20 4.64
CA ALA A 187 10.01 6.20 3.63
C ALA A 187 10.85 7.37 4.21
N THR A 188 10.57 7.75 5.46
CA THR A 188 11.35 8.79 6.17
C THR A 188 12.77 8.31 6.47
N MET A 189 12.90 7.08 7.00
CA MET A 189 14.19 6.45 7.27
C MET A 189 15.02 6.29 5.99
N ASP A 190 14.41 5.78 4.92
CA ASP A 190 15.12 5.50 3.67
C ASP A 190 15.62 6.80 3.01
N HIS A 191 14.79 7.85 3.01
CA HIS A 191 15.19 9.18 2.54
C HIS A 191 16.41 9.71 3.31
N ALA A 192 16.37 9.71 4.64
CA ALA A 192 17.47 10.21 5.48
C ALA A 192 18.80 9.48 5.21
N HIS A 193 18.74 8.15 5.09
CA HIS A 193 19.92 7.34 4.80
C HIS A 193 20.44 7.48 3.37
N SER A 194 19.54 7.65 2.41
CA SER A 194 19.89 7.91 1.01
C SER A 194 20.63 9.24 0.89
N MET A 195 20.05 10.32 1.45
CA MET A 195 20.68 11.64 1.54
C MET A 195 22.05 11.59 2.25
N ALA A 196 22.14 10.87 3.38
CA ALA A 196 23.40 10.70 4.12
C ALA A 196 24.50 9.95 3.34
N ARG A 197 24.14 9.17 2.30
CA ARG A 197 25.09 8.48 1.43
C ARG A 197 25.48 9.33 0.21
N GLY A 198 25.01 10.57 0.10
CA GLY A 198 25.18 11.41 -1.08
C GLY A 198 24.48 10.83 -2.31
N VAL A 199 23.50 9.96 -2.09
CA VAL A 199 22.73 9.29 -3.11
C VAL A 199 21.30 9.74 -2.92
N ASP A 200 20.87 10.78 -3.62
CA ASP A 200 19.45 11.07 -3.70
C ASP A 200 18.78 10.07 -4.66
N LYS A 201 18.66 8.81 -4.19
CA LYS A 201 17.94 7.72 -4.86
C LYS A 201 16.44 7.99 -4.98
N TYR A 202 15.96 9.12 -4.46
CA TYR A 202 14.57 9.53 -4.45
C TYR A 202 14.27 10.66 -5.45
N ASP A 203 15.32 11.26 -6.02
CA ASP A 203 15.29 12.11 -7.22
C ASP A 203 16.45 11.76 -8.17
N ASP A 204 16.76 10.46 -8.31
CA ASP A 204 17.79 9.94 -9.22
C ASP A 204 17.38 9.94 -10.70
N GLY A 205 16.28 10.63 -11.02
CA GLY A 205 15.66 10.57 -12.32
C GLY A 205 14.48 9.59 -12.41
N SER A 206 14.37 8.62 -11.49
CA SER A 206 13.38 7.54 -11.56
C SER A 206 12.08 7.86 -10.79
N PRO A 207 10.92 7.34 -11.25
CA PRO A 207 9.67 7.49 -10.51
C PRO A 207 9.72 6.83 -9.13
N ASP A 208 8.97 7.37 -8.16
CA ASP A 208 8.79 6.83 -6.81
C ASP A 208 8.42 5.33 -6.87
N PRO A 209 9.05 4.44 -6.07
CA PRO A 209 8.76 3.02 -6.15
C PRO A 209 7.45 2.67 -5.41
N LEU A 210 7.09 3.46 -4.39
CA LEU A 210 5.91 3.33 -3.54
C LEU A 210 4.67 3.58 -4.39
N THR A 211 4.81 4.51 -5.32
CA THR A 211 3.79 4.91 -6.25
C THR A 211 3.80 4.04 -7.51
N GLN A 212 2.83 3.13 -7.62
CA GLN A 212 2.58 2.39 -8.86
C GLN A 212 1.59 3.11 -9.78
N ARG A 213 0.58 3.78 -9.20
CA ARG A 213 -0.43 4.54 -9.93
C ARG A 213 -0.86 5.77 -9.12
N LEU A 214 -0.69 6.97 -9.68
CA LEU A 214 -1.33 8.20 -9.21
C LEU A 214 -2.42 8.60 -10.17
N PHE A 215 -3.51 9.08 -9.60
CA PHE A 215 -4.57 9.75 -10.33
C PHE A 215 -5.33 10.67 -9.38
N VAL A 216 -5.94 11.71 -9.94
CA VAL A 216 -6.85 12.59 -9.20
C VAL A 216 -8.27 12.19 -9.55
N GLY A 217 -9.14 12.13 -8.55
CA GLY A 217 -10.55 11.80 -8.72
C GLY A 217 -11.42 12.25 -7.56
N ILE A 218 -12.69 11.93 -7.66
CA ILE A 218 -13.68 12.14 -6.59
C ILE A 218 -14.22 10.80 -6.11
N ARG A 219 -14.55 10.72 -4.83
CA ARG A 219 -15.27 9.58 -4.26
C ARG A 219 -16.70 9.57 -4.77
N VAL A 220 -17.23 8.38 -4.97
CA VAL A 220 -18.64 8.14 -5.26
C VAL A 220 -19.15 7.12 -4.25
N GLY A 221 -20.43 7.25 -3.89
CA GLY A 221 -21.03 6.58 -2.75
C GLY A 221 -21.47 5.15 -3.05
N THR A 222 -22.68 4.81 -2.60
CA THR A 222 -23.23 3.47 -2.72
C THR A 222 -23.83 3.26 -4.12
N PRO A 223 -23.45 2.20 -4.85
CA PRO A 223 -24.02 1.91 -6.15
C PRO A 223 -25.52 1.53 -6.02
N PRO A 224 -26.32 1.67 -7.09
CA PRO A 224 -27.72 1.27 -7.09
C PRO A 224 -27.87 -0.26 -6.92
N GLN A 225 -29.05 -0.70 -6.48
CA GLN A 225 -29.35 -2.12 -6.27
C GLN A 225 -29.10 -2.98 -7.52
N LEU A 226 -29.31 -2.42 -8.72
CA LEU A 226 -28.96 -3.04 -10.01
C LEU A 226 -27.56 -3.66 -10.02
N ILE A 227 -26.57 -3.00 -9.39
CA ILE A 227 -25.20 -3.50 -9.35
C ILE A 227 -25.08 -4.78 -8.52
N ASN A 228 -25.85 -4.92 -7.45
CA ASN A 228 -25.91 -6.15 -6.68
C ASN A 228 -26.58 -7.28 -7.46
N ASP A 229 -27.59 -6.96 -8.26
CA ASP A 229 -28.31 -7.95 -9.07
C ASP A 229 -27.39 -8.52 -10.18
N ILE A 230 -26.59 -7.66 -10.83
CA ILE A 230 -25.56 -8.10 -11.78
C ILE A 230 -24.49 -8.93 -11.06
N ARG A 231 -24.07 -8.54 -9.86
CA ARG A 231 -23.09 -9.29 -9.06
C ARG A 231 -23.58 -10.66 -8.66
N GLN A 232 -24.87 -10.82 -8.38
CA GLN A 232 -25.46 -12.13 -8.12
C GLN A 232 -25.51 -13.01 -9.38
N ALA A 233 -25.79 -12.42 -10.54
CA ALA A 233 -25.77 -13.14 -11.81
C ALA A 233 -24.35 -13.51 -12.26
N ARG A 234 -23.36 -12.64 -12.01
CA ARG A 234 -21.96 -12.80 -12.41
C ARG A 234 -21.00 -12.55 -11.24
N PRO A 235 -20.96 -13.47 -10.25
CA PRO A 235 -20.06 -13.35 -9.11
C PRO A 235 -18.59 -13.54 -9.50
N ASP A 236 -18.32 -14.11 -10.69
CA ASP A 236 -17.00 -14.40 -11.22
C ASP A 236 -16.26 -13.18 -11.77
N PHE A 237 -16.96 -12.11 -12.13
CA PHE A 237 -16.31 -10.88 -12.61
C PHE A 237 -15.32 -10.28 -11.61
N ASP A 238 -14.37 -9.51 -12.12
CA ASP A 238 -13.46 -8.72 -11.29
C ASP A 238 -14.18 -7.45 -10.80
N TRP A 239 -14.89 -7.60 -9.67
CA TRP A 239 -15.67 -6.53 -9.05
C TRP A 239 -14.76 -5.53 -8.35
N VAL A 240 -14.99 -4.24 -8.63
CA VAL A 240 -14.27 -3.16 -7.93
C VAL A 240 -14.71 -3.14 -6.48
N ASP A 241 -13.73 -3.20 -5.57
CA ASP A 241 -13.93 -3.02 -4.13
C ASP A 241 -14.68 -1.69 -3.87
N PRO A 242 -15.75 -1.65 -3.05
CA PRO A 242 -16.45 -0.42 -2.72
C PRO A 242 -15.55 0.69 -2.16
N LEU A 243 -14.47 0.33 -1.44
CA LEU A 243 -13.45 1.27 -0.97
C LEU A 243 -12.60 1.85 -2.09
N ASN A 244 -12.79 1.41 -3.33
CA ASN A 244 -12.19 1.96 -4.54
C ASN A 244 -13.21 2.63 -5.46
N TYR A 245 -14.47 2.82 -5.06
CA TYR A 245 -15.39 3.56 -5.90
C TYR A 245 -14.98 5.02 -6.03
N HIS A 246 -14.75 5.44 -7.28
CA HIS A 246 -14.33 6.78 -7.65
C HIS A 246 -14.68 7.09 -9.10
N LEU A 247 -14.69 8.39 -9.42
CA LEU A 247 -14.62 8.94 -10.78
C LEU A 247 -13.23 9.51 -11.00
N THR A 248 -12.46 8.94 -11.94
CA THR A 248 -11.12 9.46 -12.25
C THR A 248 -11.23 10.69 -13.14
N MET A 249 -10.52 11.76 -12.79
CA MET A 249 -10.46 13.02 -13.53
C MET A 249 -9.17 13.15 -14.35
N ALA A 250 -8.05 12.66 -13.81
CA ALA A 250 -6.77 12.64 -14.49
C ALA A 250 -5.88 11.49 -14.00
N PHE A 251 -5.46 10.62 -14.92
CA PHE A 251 -4.41 9.63 -14.66
C PHE A 251 -3.04 10.28 -14.82
N ILE A 252 -2.23 10.21 -13.77
CA ILE A 252 -0.88 10.80 -13.69
C ILE A 252 0.18 9.72 -13.92
N GLY A 253 -0.08 8.49 -13.47
CA GLY A 253 0.89 7.40 -13.54
C GLY A 253 1.93 7.50 -12.41
N ARG A 254 3.21 7.43 -12.75
CA ARG A 254 4.29 7.40 -11.75
C ARG A 254 5.06 8.72 -11.81
N LEU A 255 5.15 9.41 -10.67
CA LEU A 255 5.94 10.63 -10.53
C LEU A 255 7.18 10.38 -9.68
N ARG A 256 8.19 11.24 -9.82
CA ARG A 256 9.24 11.35 -8.81
C ARG A 256 8.66 11.94 -7.53
N ARG A 257 9.26 11.65 -6.39
CA ARG A 257 8.76 12.14 -5.10
C ARG A 257 8.73 13.67 -5.03
N SER A 258 9.79 14.35 -5.46
CA SER A 258 9.86 15.81 -5.50
C SER A 258 8.77 16.42 -6.39
N GLN A 259 8.48 15.79 -7.53
CA GLN A 259 7.40 16.19 -8.43
C GLN A 259 6.02 15.94 -7.81
N LYS A 260 5.84 14.83 -7.09
CA LYS A 260 4.61 14.52 -6.34
C LYS A 260 4.36 15.53 -5.22
N GLU A 261 5.37 15.89 -4.43
CA GLU A 261 5.26 16.87 -3.34
C GLU A 261 4.90 18.27 -3.88
N LYS A 262 5.49 18.66 -5.02
CA LYS A 262 5.10 19.89 -5.74
C LYS A 262 3.66 19.83 -6.23
N LEU A 263 3.26 18.72 -6.85
CA LEU A 263 1.89 18.52 -7.33
C LEU A 263 0.89 18.61 -6.16
N ILE A 264 1.16 17.97 -5.03
CA ILE A 264 0.33 18.05 -3.81
C ILE A 264 0.16 19.51 -3.39
N SER A 265 1.27 20.25 -3.28
CA SER A 265 1.26 21.67 -2.87
C SER A 265 0.47 22.58 -3.83
N ARG A 266 0.36 22.20 -5.10
CA ARG A 266 -0.44 22.92 -6.11
C ARG A 266 -1.91 22.51 -6.08
N LEU A 267 -2.19 21.22 -5.96
CA LEU A 267 -3.55 20.69 -5.86
C LEU A 267 -4.25 21.22 -4.60
N GLU A 268 -3.56 21.37 -3.47
CA GLU A 268 -4.09 21.94 -2.23
C GLU A 268 -4.70 23.34 -2.40
N LYS A 269 -4.30 24.08 -3.44
CA LYS A 269 -4.80 25.42 -3.77
C LYS A 269 -6.04 25.40 -4.65
N ILE A 270 -6.50 24.21 -5.09
CA ILE A 270 -7.72 24.07 -5.87
C ILE A 270 -8.91 24.36 -4.98
N ASP A 271 -9.80 25.16 -5.54
CA ASP A 271 -10.96 25.71 -4.88
C ASP A 271 -12.22 25.34 -5.68
N PHE A 272 -13.19 24.70 -5.00
CA PHE A 272 -14.46 24.26 -5.58
C PHE A 272 -15.58 24.26 -4.54
N ASN A 273 -16.83 24.38 -4.99
CA ASN A 273 -18.02 24.22 -4.16
C ASN A 273 -18.52 22.79 -4.29
N SER A 274 -19.19 22.28 -3.26
CA SER A 274 -19.82 20.96 -3.34
C SER A 274 -20.90 20.92 -4.42
N PHE A 275 -21.14 19.73 -4.98
CA PHE A 275 -22.19 19.52 -5.98
C PHE A 275 -22.73 18.09 -5.91
N ALA A 276 -23.91 17.85 -6.51
CA ALA A 276 -24.48 16.53 -6.62
C ALA A 276 -24.23 15.94 -8.01
N LEU A 277 -24.05 14.63 -8.08
CA LEU A 277 -24.06 13.84 -9.31
C LEU A 277 -25.18 12.81 -9.22
N SER A 278 -25.95 12.69 -10.31
CA SER A 278 -26.98 11.66 -10.48
C SER A 278 -26.50 10.62 -11.48
N PHE A 279 -26.88 9.37 -11.28
CA PHE A 279 -26.56 8.23 -12.14
C PHE A 279 -27.84 7.47 -12.47
N HIS A 280 -28.10 7.33 -13.77
CA HIS A 280 -29.31 6.67 -14.29
C HIS A 280 -29.00 5.63 -15.37
N THR A 281 -27.74 5.52 -15.78
CA THR A 281 -27.35 4.74 -16.95
C THR A 281 -26.18 3.84 -16.60
N LEU A 282 -26.40 2.53 -16.75
CA LEU A 282 -25.33 1.55 -16.84
C LEU A 282 -24.77 1.59 -18.25
N ASN A 283 -23.45 1.59 -18.37
CA ASN A 283 -22.76 1.63 -19.66
C ASN A 283 -21.54 0.70 -19.64
N ALA A 284 -20.92 0.53 -20.81
CA ALA A 284 -19.84 -0.41 -21.04
C ALA A 284 -18.73 0.22 -21.89
N PHE A 285 -17.48 -0.20 -21.65
CA PHE A 285 -16.40 0.01 -22.61
C PHE A 285 -16.27 -1.20 -23.55
N ASP A 286 -15.84 -0.93 -24.77
CA ASP A 286 -15.78 -1.83 -25.93
C ASP A 286 -17.16 -2.14 -26.54
N SER A 287 -18.00 -2.96 -25.90
CA SER A 287 -19.39 -3.20 -26.32
C SER A 287 -20.28 -3.63 -25.17
N LYS A 288 -21.62 -3.59 -25.36
CA LYS A 288 -22.58 -4.07 -24.35
C LYS A 288 -22.67 -5.60 -24.31
N ASP A 289 -22.41 -6.28 -25.42
CA ASP A 289 -22.43 -7.75 -25.49
C ASP A 289 -21.17 -8.39 -24.92
N ASN A 290 -20.02 -7.73 -25.07
CA ASN A 290 -18.73 -8.20 -24.57
C ASN A 290 -17.91 -7.05 -23.98
N PRO A 291 -18.36 -6.48 -22.84
CA PRO A 291 -17.68 -5.36 -22.21
C PRO A 291 -16.30 -5.77 -21.69
N SER A 292 -15.34 -4.86 -21.72
CA SER A 292 -14.14 -4.99 -20.87
C SER A 292 -14.33 -4.38 -19.48
N VAL A 293 -15.26 -3.44 -19.36
CA VAL A 293 -15.57 -2.71 -18.13
C VAL A 293 -17.05 -2.36 -18.11
N LEU A 294 -17.71 -2.62 -16.98
CA LEU A 294 -19.03 -2.09 -16.65
C LEU A 294 -18.89 -0.86 -15.77
N TRP A 295 -19.64 0.20 -16.09
CA TRP A 295 -19.53 1.47 -15.39
C TRP A 295 -20.85 2.24 -15.37
N LEU A 296 -21.03 3.11 -14.37
CA LEU A 296 -22.17 4.03 -14.28
C LEU A 296 -21.80 5.39 -14.87
N GLU A 297 -22.65 5.88 -15.76
CA GLU A 297 -22.52 7.19 -16.38
C GLU A 297 -23.18 8.26 -15.51
N PRO A 298 -22.43 9.30 -15.07
CA PRO A 298 -23.03 10.43 -14.40
C PRO A 298 -23.78 11.30 -15.41
N GLU A 299 -24.88 11.89 -14.97
CA GLU A 299 -25.53 12.98 -15.69
C GLU A 299 -24.54 14.13 -15.93
N LYS A 300 -24.71 14.83 -17.07
CA LYS A 300 -23.84 15.95 -17.42
C LYS A 300 -23.87 17.02 -16.32
N SER A 301 -22.69 17.32 -15.77
CA SER A 301 -22.52 18.29 -14.70
C SER A 301 -21.43 19.28 -15.06
N GLN A 302 -21.79 20.56 -15.20
CA GLN A 302 -20.82 21.62 -15.47
C GLN A 302 -19.80 21.75 -14.32
N ALA A 303 -20.25 21.57 -13.07
CA ALA A 303 -19.37 21.60 -11.90
C ALA A 303 -18.28 20.51 -11.95
N LEU A 304 -18.63 19.30 -12.42
CA LEU A 304 -17.67 18.22 -12.62
C LEU A 304 -16.67 18.55 -13.74
N LEU A 305 -17.15 19.12 -14.85
CA LEU A 305 -16.29 19.50 -15.99
C LEU A 305 -15.31 20.61 -15.58
N ASP A 306 -15.78 21.67 -14.93
CA ASP A 306 -14.96 22.79 -14.47
C ASP A 306 -13.90 22.34 -13.45
N LEU A 307 -14.27 21.45 -12.52
CA LEU A 307 -13.33 20.89 -11.56
C LEU A 307 -12.28 20.01 -12.26
N THR A 308 -12.70 19.22 -13.25
CA THR A 308 -11.80 18.38 -14.06
C THR A 308 -10.79 19.24 -14.82
N GLU A 309 -11.25 20.31 -15.45
CA GLU A 309 -10.39 21.25 -16.17
C GLU A 309 -9.37 21.91 -15.25
N LYS A 310 -9.79 22.41 -14.08
CA LYS A 310 -8.88 22.97 -13.06
C LYS A 310 -7.80 21.97 -12.64
N VAL A 311 -8.19 20.73 -12.33
CA VAL A 311 -7.27 19.66 -11.95
C VAL A 311 -6.26 19.38 -13.06
N ARG A 312 -6.74 19.21 -14.29
CA ARG A 312 -5.89 18.91 -15.45
C ARG A 312 -4.92 20.05 -15.74
N GLN A 313 -5.36 21.31 -15.63
CA GLN A 313 -4.50 22.47 -15.81
C GLN A 313 -3.37 22.52 -14.78
N VAL A 314 -3.68 22.27 -13.49
CA VAL A 314 -2.65 22.19 -12.44
C VAL A 314 -1.60 21.12 -12.74
N ILE A 315 -2.03 19.96 -13.23
CA ILE A 315 -1.12 18.86 -13.59
C ILE A 315 -0.23 19.26 -14.78
N LEU A 316 -0.80 19.88 -15.81
CA LEU A 316 -0.07 20.34 -17.00
C LEU A 316 0.93 21.46 -16.68
N ASP A 317 0.57 22.40 -15.79
CA ASP A 317 1.45 23.49 -15.34
C ASP A 317 2.70 22.97 -14.61
N GLU A 318 2.61 21.80 -13.97
CA GLU A 318 3.75 21.10 -13.34
C GLU A 318 4.56 20.26 -14.36
N GLY A 319 4.29 20.41 -15.65
CA GLY A 319 4.98 19.73 -16.75
C GLY A 319 4.70 18.22 -16.81
N ILE A 320 3.61 17.76 -16.20
CA ILE A 320 3.22 16.35 -16.22
C ILE A 320 2.35 16.12 -17.46
N PRO A 321 2.77 15.26 -18.40
CA PRO A 321 1.97 14.98 -19.59
C PRO A 321 0.70 14.22 -19.22
N LEU A 322 -0.41 14.63 -19.81
CA LEU A 322 -1.70 13.93 -19.74
C LEU A 322 -2.07 13.39 -21.12
N GLU A 323 -2.74 12.24 -21.16
CA GLU A 323 -3.28 11.72 -22.42
C GLU A 323 -4.33 12.68 -23.01
N PHE A 324 -4.22 12.94 -24.31
CA PHE A 324 -5.16 13.72 -25.11
C PHE A 324 -6.40 12.90 -25.53
N LYS A 325 -7.02 12.22 -24.57
CA LYS A 325 -8.31 11.54 -24.79
C LYS A 325 -9.45 12.43 -24.33
N VAL A 326 -10.59 12.30 -25.02
CA VAL A 326 -11.85 12.90 -24.57
C VAL A 326 -12.13 12.40 -23.16
N PHE A 327 -12.46 13.32 -22.25
CA PHE A 327 -12.80 12.97 -20.89
C PHE A 327 -14.19 12.32 -20.86
N THR A 328 -14.21 11.02 -20.56
CA THR A 328 -15.45 10.28 -20.32
C THR A 328 -15.56 10.02 -18.82
N PRO A 329 -16.35 10.79 -18.05
CA PRO A 329 -16.54 10.52 -16.63
C PRO A 329 -17.27 9.20 -16.47
N HIS A 330 -16.68 8.25 -15.75
CA HIS A 330 -17.24 6.92 -15.53
C HIS A 330 -16.93 6.41 -14.11
N TRP A 331 -17.94 5.87 -13.44
CA TRP A 331 -17.76 5.13 -12.20
C TRP A 331 -17.63 3.64 -12.53
N THR A 332 -16.39 3.13 -12.48
CA THR A 332 -16.10 1.72 -12.77
C THR A 332 -16.68 0.81 -11.69
N ILE A 333 -17.47 -0.18 -12.10
CA ILE A 333 -18.14 -1.14 -11.19
C ILE A 333 -17.49 -2.53 -11.26
N ALA A 334 -17.20 -3.02 -12.46
CA ALA A 334 -16.58 -4.32 -12.67
C ALA A 334 -15.69 -4.32 -13.91
N ARG A 335 -14.64 -5.13 -13.90
CA ARG A 335 -13.82 -5.44 -15.07
C ARG A 335 -14.19 -6.85 -15.54
N THR A 336 -14.53 -6.95 -16.82
CA THR A 336 -15.16 -8.13 -17.42
C THR A 336 -14.35 -8.71 -18.58
N ARG A 337 -13.16 -8.13 -18.84
CA ARG A 337 -12.25 -8.64 -19.87
C ARG A 337 -11.77 -10.05 -19.54
N GLY A 338 -11.93 -10.97 -20.49
CA GLY A 338 -11.43 -12.35 -20.38
C GLY A 338 -12.43 -13.32 -19.73
N PHE A 339 -13.62 -12.86 -19.36
CA PHE A 339 -14.70 -13.73 -18.90
C PHE A 339 -15.59 -14.13 -20.07
N GLU A 340 -16.07 -15.38 -20.08
CA GLU A 340 -17.03 -15.85 -21.07
C GLU A 340 -18.41 -15.23 -20.81
N LEU A 341 -19.07 -14.80 -21.89
CA LEU A 341 -20.37 -14.14 -21.89
C LEU A 341 -21.21 -14.70 -23.03
N LYS A 342 -22.47 -15.02 -22.75
CA LYS A 342 -23.45 -15.33 -23.80
C LYS A 342 -23.93 -14.04 -24.45
N GLU A 343 -24.24 -14.11 -25.73
CA GLU A 343 -24.83 -12.99 -26.46
C GLU A 343 -26.13 -12.52 -25.77
N GLY A 344 -26.24 -11.21 -25.53
CA GLY A 344 -27.39 -10.61 -24.86
C GLY A 344 -27.53 -10.89 -23.36
N GLU A 345 -26.58 -11.58 -22.72
CA GLU A 345 -26.65 -11.95 -21.30
C GLU A 345 -26.79 -10.73 -20.38
N LEU A 346 -26.10 -9.63 -20.70
CA LEU A 346 -26.12 -8.41 -19.92
C LEU A 346 -27.18 -7.40 -20.38
N SER A 347 -27.80 -7.60 -21.55
CA SER A 347 -28.78 -6.68 -22.14
C SER A 347 -29.91 -6.29 -21.18
N PRO A 348 -30.52 -7.22 -20.41
CA PRO A 348 -31.59 -6.87 -19.47
C PRO A 348 -31.18 -5.85 -18.40
N PHE A 349 -29.90 -5.72 -18.08
CA PHE A 349 -29.41 -4.79 -17.07
C PHE A 349 -29.16 -3.38 -17.62
N PHE A 350 -28.87 -3.25 -18.92
CA PHE A 350 -28.64 -1.94 -19.56
C PHE A 350 -29.91 -1.12 -19.72
N ASP A 351 -31.08 -1.77 -19.78
CA ASP A 351 -32.38 -1.11 -19.98
C ASP A 351 -33.10 -0.85 -18.63
N GLN A 352 -32.53 -1.29 -17.51
CA GLN A 352 -33.12 -1.09 -16.20
C GLN A 352 -32.97 0.35 -15.71
N HIS A 353 -34.06 0.87 -15.18
CA HIS A 353 -34.10 2.22 -14.62
C HIS A 353 -33.64 2.17 -13.16
N PHE A 354 -32.78 3.10 -12.78
CA PHE A 354 -32.38 3.32 -11.40
C PHE A 354 -32.10 4.82 -11.16
N ASP A 355 -32.13 5.21 -9.90
CA ASP A 355 -31.67 6.52 -9.45
C ASP A 355 -30.64 6.32 -8.34
N SER A 356 -29.41 6.75 -8.60
CA SER A 356 -28.36 6.81 -7.59
C SER A 356 -27.76 8.21 -7.59
N LYS A 357 -27.50 8.74 -6.40
CA LYS A 357 -26.96 10.07 -6.21
C LYS A 357 -25.72 10.04 -5.34
N THR A 358 -24.82 10.95 -5.62
CA THR A 358 -23.63 11.18 -4.82
C THR A 358 -23.43 12.66 -4.60
N HIS A 359 -23.07 13.01 -3.38
CA HIS A 359 -22.64 14.35 -3.04
C HIS A 359 -21.11 14.41 -3.11
N VAL A 360 -20.60 15.38 -3.85
CA VAL A 360 -19.17 15.57 -4.08
C VAL A 360 -18.72 16.74 -3.22
N ASP A 361 -18.08 16.43 -2.10
CA ASP A 361 -17.51 17.37 -1.14
C ASP A 361 -15.98 17.27 -1.05
N LYS A 362 -15.38 16.28 -1.72
CA LYS A 362 -13.96 15.95 -1.63
C LYS A 362 -13.34 15.68 -2.99
N LEU A 363 -12.19 16.31 -3.21
CA LEU A 363 -11.26 15.99 -4.29
C LEU A 363 -10.06 15.23 -3.70
N VAL A 364 -9.67 14.11 -4.31
CA VAL A 364 -8.67 13.19 -3.75
C VAL A 364 -7.57 12.90 -4.76
N LEU A 365 -6.31 12.98 -4.32
CA LEU A 365 -5.17 12.38 -5.02
C LEU A 365 -5.03 10.94 -4.53
N PHE A 366 -5.39 9.99 -5.38
CA PHE A 366 -5.30 8.56 -5.10
C PHE A 366 -3.91 8.02 -5.42
N GLU A 367 -3.44 7.11 -4.59
CA GLU A 367 -2.17 6.43 -4.73
C GLU A 367 -2.31 4.91 -4.58
N GLY A 368 -2.00 4.20 -5.67
CA GLY A 368 -1.88 2.74 -5.68
C GLY A 368 -0.48 2.28 -5.31
N HIS A 369 -0.41 1.38 -4.33
CA HIS A 369 0.81 0.69 -3.92
C HIS A 369 0.79 -0.74 -4.47
N GLY A 370 1.88 -1.17 -5.10
CA GLY A 370 1.97 -2.49 -5.73
C GLY A 370 1.64 -3.61 -4.73
N GLY A 371 0.65 -4.43 -5.10
CA GLY A 371 0.16 -5.57 -4.31
C GLY A 371 -1.15 -5.34 -3.56
N ARG A 372 -1.59 -4.09 -3.33
CA ARG A 372 -2.83 -3.82 -2.59
C ARG A 372 -4.03 -3.69 -3.51
N SER A 373 -5.19 -4.19 -3.06
CA SER A 373 -6.46 -4.02 -3.76
C SER A 373 -7.00 -2.59 -3.63
N VAL A 374 -6.79 -1.90 -2.50
CA VAL A 374 -7.39 -0.58 -2.20
C VAL A 374 -6.40 0.58 -2.35
N TYR A 375 -6.83 1.68 -2.97
CA TYR A 375 -6.05 2.91 -3.13
C TYR A 375 -5.92 3.70 -1.83
N ALA A 376 -4.73 4.23 -1.55
CA ALA A 376 -4.51 5.19 -0.48
C ALA A 376 -4.88 6.61 -0.92
N GLU A 377 -5.25 7.48 0.02
CA GLU A 377 -5.50 8.90 -0.23
C GLU A 377 -4.25 9.70 0.14
N ALA A 378 -3.48 10.12 -0.86
CA ALA A 378 -2.24 10.88 -0.65
C ALA A 378 -2.51 12.35 -0.28
N LEU A 379 -3.65 12.88 -0.73
CA LEU A 379 -4.14 14.22 -0.41
C LEU A 379 -5.67 14.21 -0.55
N THR A 380 -6.36 14.87 0.38
CA THR A 380 -7.82 15.10 0.34
C THR A 380 -8.10 16.59 0.53
N ILE A 381 -8.82 17.19 -0.43
CA ILE A 381 -9.18 18.61 -0.45
C ILE A 381 -10.70 18.71 -0.28
N LEU A 382 -11.13 19.43 0.76
CA LEU A 382 -12.55 19.68 1.04
C LEU A 382 -13.09 20.84 0.19
N ALA A 383 -14.34 20.72 -0.22
CA ALA A 383 -15.10 21.80 -0.84
C ALA A 383 -15.20 23.03 0.09
N LYS A 384 -15.33 24.23 -0.48
CA LYS A 384 -15.32 25.50 0.27
C LYS A 384 -16.43 25.62 1.30
N ASP A 385 -17.60 25.13 0.95
CA ASP A 385 -18.81 25.10 1.76
C ASP A 385 -18.78 24.01 2.85
N HIS A 386 -17.71 23.21 2.90
CA HIS A 386 -17.40 22.25 3.94
C HIS A 386 -16.24 22.67 4.87
N LYS A 387 -15.59 23.82 4.60
CA LYS A 387 -14.54 24.42 5.45
C LYS A 387 -15.15 25.46 6.38
#